data_AF-A0A0C2HRN9-F1
#
_entry.id   AF-A0A0C2HRN9-F1
#
_cell.length_a   1.000
_cell.length_b   1.000
_cell.length_c   1.000
_cell.angle_alpha   90.00
_cell.angle_beta   90.00
_cell.angle_gamma   90.00
#
_symmetry.space_group_name_H-M   'P 1'
#
loop_
_entity.id
_entity.type
_entity.pdbx_description
1 polymer ?
#
loop_
_entity_poly.entity_id
_entity_poly.type
_entity_poly.pdbx_seq_one_letter_code
_entity_poly.pdbx_strand_id
1 'polypeptide(L)'
;MQDKVSFNINAELYENNLGELAVKLPDERVYIDVDGSGSTDFAGDAAAALSGRRPESWRELPGHELLYGKNWRCISRFGFINGEESQPAVEFEGSPSDFGERARAYLGPALS
;
A
#
# COMPACT_ATOMS: atom_id res chain seq x y z
N MET A 1 -14.84 -17.62 23.78
CA MET A 1 -13.60 -16.84 23.63
C MET A 1 -13.56 -16.38 22.18
N GLN A 2 -13.60 -15.07 21.92
CA GLN A 2 -13.38 -14.56 20.57
C GLN A 2 -11.87 -14.54 20.35
N ASP A 3 -11.37 -15.38 19.44
CA ASP A 3 -10.00 -15.27 18.97
C ASP A 3 -9.78 -13.86 18.43
N LYS A 4 -8.85 -13.12 19.05
CA LYS A 4 -8.46 -11.80 18.58
C LYS A 4 -7.65 -11.98 17.30
N VAL A 5 -8.30 -11.79 16.17
CA VAL A 5 -7.64 -11.69 14.88
C VAL A 5 -6.70 -10.46 14.92
N SER A 6 -5.42 -10.66 14.66
CA SER A 6 -4.42 -9.59 14.63
C SER A 6 -4.03 -9.29 13.19
N PHE A 7 -4.12 -8.03 12.77
CA PHE A 7 -3.65 -7.58 11.46
C PHE A 7 -2.26 -6.98 11.59
N ASN A 8 -1.25 -7.65 11.03
CA ASN A 8 0.12 -7.12 11.01
C ASN A 8 0.28 -6.23 9.78
N ILE A 9 0.51 -4.93 9.98
CA ILE A 9 0.73 -4.00 8.88
C ILE A 9 2.11 -4.26 8.29
N ASN A 10 2.14 -4.72 7.05
CA ASN A 10 3.36 -5.05 6.32
C ASN A 10 3.64 -4.09 5.15
N ALA A 11 2.65 -3.33 4.68
CA ALA A 11 2.86 -2.18 3.81
C ALA A 11 1.71 -1.19 3.94
N GLU A 12 1.97 0.07 3.63
CA GLU A 12 0.96 1.13 3.65
C GLU A 12 0.97 1.88 2.32
N LEU A 13 -0.21 2.11 1.75
CA LEU A 13 -0.41 2.90 0.54
C LEU A 13 -0.86 4.31 0.93
N TYR A 14 -0.15 5.30 0.41
CA TYR A 14 -0.40 6.71 0.59
C TYR A 14 -0.79 7.35 -0.74
N GLU A 15 -1.67 8.34 -0.64
CA GLU A 15 -2.07 9.21 -1.74
C GLU A 15 -1.89 10.66 -1.32
N ASN A 16 -1.56 11.55 -2.26
CA ASN A 16 -1.55 12.98 -2.00
C ASN A 16 -2.58 13.76 -2.83
N ASN A 17 -2.67 15.07 -2.60
CA ASN A 17 -3.65 15.94 -3.27
C ASN A 17 -3.46 16.06 -4.79
N LEU A 18 -2.31 15.62 -5.33
CA LEU A 18 -2.03 15.58 -6.76
C LEU A 18 -2.39 14.21 -7.39
N GLY A 19 -2.88 13.25 -6.59
CA GLY A 19 -3.15 11.88 -7.02
C GLY A 19 -1.89 11.07 -7.27
N GLU A 20 -0.74 11.48 -6.74
CA GLU A 20 0.46 10.62 -6.70
C GLU A 20 0.27 9.55 -5.63
N LEU A 21 0.91 8.39 -5.84
CA LEU A 21 0.86 7.26 -4.92
C LEU A 21 2.25 6.96 -4.37
N ALA A 22 2.29 6.56 -3.10
CA ALA A 22 3.50 6.09 -2.45
C ALA A 22 3.22 4.85 -1.58
N VAL A 23 4.18 3.94 -1.49
CA VAL A 23 4.12 2.78 -0.58
C VAL A 23 5.20 2.89 0.48
N LYS A 24 4.82 2.76 1.75
CA LYS A 24 5.76 2.62 2.88
C LYS A 24 5.85 1.15 3.29
N LEU A 25 7.06 0.63 3.41
CA LEU A 25 7.37 -0.71 3.93
C LEU A 25 7.74 -0.65 5.42
N PRO A 26 7.79 -1.80 6.14
CA PRO A 26 8.02 -1.85 7.57
C PRO A 26 9.44 -1.45 7.99
N ASP A 27 10.38 -1.46 7.05
CA ASP A 27 11.77 -1.06 7.25
C ASP A 27 12.01 0.43 6.93
N GLU A 28 10.95 1.24 6.98
CA GLU A 28 10.95 2.68 6.71
C GLU A 28 11.31 3.07 5.26
N ARG A 29 11.47 2.10 4.35
CA ARG A 29 11.60 2.41 2.92
C ARG A 29 10.28 2.91 2.36
N VAL A 30 10.37 4.00 1.59
CA VAL A 30 9.22 4.60 0.90
C VAL A 30 9.48 4.58 -0.60
N TYR A 31 8.46 4.20 -1.36
CA TYR A 31 8.49 4.14 -2.81
C TYR A 31 7.39 5.03 -3.40
N ILE A 32 7.67 5.72 -4.50
CA ILE A 32 6.72 6.51 -5.30
C ILE A 32 6.58 5.92 -6.70
N ASP A 33 5.65 6.46 -7.48
CA ASP A 33 5.33 5.99 -8.85
C ASP A 33 4.95 4.49 -8.84
N VAL A 34 4.23 4.09 -7.80
CA VAL A 34 3.94 2.69 -7.47
C VAL A 34 2.83 2.08 -8.32
N ASP A 35 2.12 2.87 -9.14
CA ASP A 35 1.16 2.35 -10.11
C ASP A 35 1.92 1.73 -11.29
N GLY A 36 2.23 0.45 -11.15
CA GLY A 36 2.81 -0.35 -12.22
C GLY A 36 2.05 -0.18 -13.53
N SER A 37 2.77 -0.17 -14.65
CA SER A 37 2.24 0.07 -15.99
C SER A 37 1.35 -1.05 -16.55
N GLY A 38 0.62 -1.79 -15.71
CA GLY A 38 -0.54 -2.59 -16.14
C GLY A 38 -0.57 -4.08 -15.83
N SER A 39 0.14 -4.62 -14.82
CA SER A 39 0.01 -6.07 -14.51
C SER A 39 -0.12 -6.47 -13.04
N THR A 40 0.07 -5.58 -12.07
CA THR A 40 0.01 -5.92 -10.63
C THR A 40 -0.77 -4.88 -9.83
N ASP A 41 -1.47 -5.36 -8.81
CA ASP A 41 -2.19 -4.53 -7.83
C ASP A 41 -1.33 -4.26 -6.58
N PHE A 42 -1.82 -3.41 -5.69
CA PHE A 42 -1.14 -3.08 -4.44
C PHE A 42 -0.74 -4.30 -3.60
N ALA A 43 -1.63 -5.29 -3.47
CA ALA A 43 -1.37 -6.47 -2.65
C ALA A 43 -0.24 -7.34 -3.24
N GLY A 44 -0.27 -7.56 -4.56
CA GLY A 44 0.75 -8.30 -5.27
C GLY A 44 2.12 -7.62 -5.22
N ASP A 45 2.16 -6.29 -5.42
CA ASP A 45 3.40 -5.52 -5.35
C ASP A 45 3.96 -5.46 -3.92
N ALA A 46 3.10 -5.29 -2.90
CA ALA A 46 3.50 -5.31 -1.50
C ALA A 46 4.08 -6.68 -1.10
N ALA A 47 3.42 -7.78 -1.49
CA ALA A 47 3.93 -9.13 -1.25
C ALA A 47 5.27 -9.40 -1.94
N ALA A 48 5.44 -8.93 -3.19
CA ALA A 48 6.70 -9.03 -3.92
C ALA A 48 7.82 -8.23 -3.22
N ALA A 49 7.52 -7.01 -2.79
CA ALA A 49 8.48 -6.14 -2.11
C ALA A 49 8.94 -6.72 -0.76
N LEU A 50 8.03 -7.34 0.00
CA LEU A 50 8.34 -8.06 1.24
C LEU A 50 9.22 -9.29 1.00
N SER A 51 9.09 -9.92 -0.16
CA SER A 51 9.95 -11.01 -0.61
C SER A 51 11.32 -10.54 -1.16
N GLY A 52 11.62 -9.25 -1.05
CA GLY A 52 12.86 -8.63 -1.55
C GLY A 52 12.84 -8.28 -3.04
N ARG A 53 11.72 -8.50 -3.75
CA ARG A 53 11.57 -8.15 -5.17
C ARG A 53 10.91 -6.78 -5.28
N ARG A 54 11.71 -5.75 -5.55
CA ARG A 54 11.18 -4.40 -5.85
C ARG A 54 10.51 -4.38 -7.23
N PRO A 55 9.25 -3.95 -7.37
CA PRO A 55 8.63 -3.68 -8.66
C PRO A 55 9.43 -2.65 -9.47
N GLU A 56 9.45 -2.77 -10.80
CA GLU A 56 10.30 -1.93 -11.66
C GLU A 56 9.87 -0.46 -11.71
N SER A 57 8.56 -0.19 -11.52
CA SER A 57 8.01 1.16 -11.48
C SER A 57 8.37 1.92 -10.22
N TRP A 58 8.70 1.21 -9.13
CA TRP A 58 8.92 1.81 -7.82
C TRP A 58 10.23 2.58 -7.75
N ARG A 59 10.14 3.86 -7.37
CA ARG A 59 11.29 4.72 -7.12
C ARG A 59 11.38 5.08 -5.66
N GLU A 60 12.57 4.98 -5.09
CA GLU A 60 12.77 5.32 -3.68
C GLU A 60 12.58 6.81 -3.42
N LEU A 61 11.87 7.10 -2.34
CA LEU A 61 11.64 8.42 -1.79
C LEU A 61 12.22 8.45 -0.37
N PRO A 62 12.91 9.53 0.04
CA PRO A 62 13.28 9.71 1.43
C PRO A 62 12.02 9.71 2.33
N GLY A 63 12.01 8.91 3.41
CA GLY A 63 10.81 8.76 4.26
C GLY A 63 10.28 10.07 4.86
N HIS A 64 11.14 11.07 5.07
CA HIS A 64 10.72 12.39 5.55
C HIS A 64 9.85 13.15 4.54
N GLU A 65 9.98 12.89 3.24
CA GLU A 65 9.11 13.50 2.22
C GLU A 65 7.68 12.97 2.28
N LEU A 66 7.49 11.74 2.77
CA LEU A 66 6.16 11.20 3.03
C LEU A 66 5.48 11.94 4.20
N LEU A 67 6.24 12.30 5.23
CA LEU A 67 5.72 12.92 6.46
C LEU A 67 5.53 14.43 6.35
N TYR A 68 6.41 15.13 5.63
CA TYR A 68 6.44 16.59 5.58
C TYR A 68 6.17 17.17 4.19
N GLY A 69 6.14 16.34 3.15
CA GLY A 69 5.92 16.75 1.77
C GLY A 69 4.48 16.51 1.30
N LYS A 70 4.05 17.32 0.33
CA LYS A 70 2.90 17.10 -0.58
C LYS A 70 1.52 16.73 0.02
N ASN A 71 1.33 16.75 1.34
CA ASN A 71 0.10 16.34 2.03
C ASN A 71 -0.30 14.89 1.75
N TRP A 72 0.61 13.96 1.99
CA TRP A 72 0.30 12.52 1.89
C TRP A 72 -0.70 12.10 2.98
N ARG A 73 -1.63 11.24 2.60
CA ARG A 73 -2.57 10.54 3.49
C ARG A 73 -2.48 9.04 3.26
N CYS A 74 -2.49 8.26 4.33
CA CYS A 74 -2.63 6.81 4.22
C CYS A 74 -4.07 6.50 3.78
N ILE A 75 -4.23 5.69 2.73
CA ILE A 75 -5.53 5.29 2.16
C ILE A 75 -5.77 3.79 2.26
N SER A 76 -4.71 2.99 2.41
CA SER A 76 -4.83 1.54 2.54
C SER A 76 -3.62 0.93 3.24
N ARG A 77 -3.83 -0.22 3.90
CA ARG A 77 -2.79 -1.01 4.54
C ARG A 77 -2.85 -2.45 4.03
N PHE A 78 -1.70 -3.02 3.75
CA PHE A 78 -1.52 -4.43 3.43
C PHE A 78 -0.91 -5.16 4.63
N GLY A 79 -1.35 -6.38 4.87
CA GLY A 79 -0.90 -7.18 5.98
C GLY A 79 -1.30 -8.63 5.91
N PHE A 80 -0.85 -9.40 6.88
CA PHE A 80 -1.20 -10.81 7.04
C PHE A 80 -2.08 -11.03 8.26
N ILE A 81 -3.18 -11.76 8.08
CA ILE A 81 -4.09 -12.11 9.17
C ILE A 81 -3.38 -13.08 10.12
N ASN A 82 -3.30 -12.72 11.39
CA ASN A 82 -2.53 -13.45 12.43
C ASN A 82 -1.06 -13.68 12.07
N GLY A 83 -0.51 -12.90 11.13
CA GLY A 83 0.85 -13.13 10.60
C GLY A 83 0.95 -14.34 9.67
N GLU A 84 -0.16 -14.94 9.24
CA GLU A 84 -0.16 -16.03 8.27
C GLU A 84 0.02 -15.49 6.85
N GLU A 85 1.17 -15.73 6.22
CA GLU A 85 1.46 -15.30 4.84
C GLU A 85 0.48 -15.86 3.81
N SER A 86 -0.16 -17.00 4.11
CA SER A 86 -1.23 -17.59 3.31
C SER A 86 -2.56 -16.83 3.39
N GLN A 87 -2.66 -15.83 4.28
CA GLN A 87 -3.85 -15.01 4.49
C GLN A 87 -3.52 -13.52 4.33
N PRO A 88 -3.16 -13.07 3.11
CA PRO A 88 -2.99 -11.65 2.83
C PRO A 88 -4.33 -10.92 2.92
N ALA A 89 -4.31 -9.72 3.49
CA ALA A 89 -5.47 -8.85 3.60
C ALA A 89 -5.08 -7.40 3.34
N VAL A 90 -6.05 -6.64 2.81
CA VAL A 90 -5.95 -5.21 2.54
C VAL A 90 -7.04 -4.51 3.33
N GLU A 91 -6.66 -3.55 4.15
CA GLU A 91 -7.56 -2.66 4.88
C GLU A 91 -7.59 -1.28 4.21
N PHE A 92 -8.72 -0.58 4.32
CA PHE A 92 -8.93 0.73 3.72
C PHE A 92 -9.11 1.80 4.79
N GLU A 93 -8.40 2.90 4.64
CA GLU A 93 -8.53 4.09 5.49
C GLU A 93 -9.52 5.06 4.83
N GLY A 94 -10.81 4.70 4.86
CA GLY A 94 -11.89 5.50 4.30
C GLY A 94 -12.75 4.75 3.28
N SER A 95 -13.69 5.46 2.65
CA SER A 95 -14.54 4.86 1.63
C SER A 95 -13.80 4.85 0.28
N PRO A 96 -13.94 3.80 -0.55
CA PRO A 96 -13.32 3.76 -1.87
C PRO A 96 -13.67 4.94 -2.78
N SER A 97 -14.84 5.56 -2.56
CA SER A 97 -15.28 6.78 -3.25
C SER A 97 -14.42 8.01 -2.95
N ASP A 98 -13.69 8.00 -1.83
CA ASP A 98 -12.86 9.11 -1.39
C ASP A 98 -11.46 9.06 -2.01
N PHE A 99 -11.08 7.95 -2.63
CA PHE A 99 -9.77 7.72 -3.24
C PHE A 99 -9.71 8.29 -4.66
N GLY A 100 -8.55 8.85 -5.04
CA GLY A 100 -8.32 9.31 -6.39
C GLY A 100 -8.38 8.17 -7.42
N GLU A 101 -8.44 8.54 -8.70
CA GLU A 101 -8.59 7.59 -9.80
C GLU A 101 -7.44 6.56 -9.85
N ARG A 102 -6.19 7.01 -9.69
CA ARG A 102 -5.01 6.14 -9.66
C ARG A 102 -5.04 5.18 -8.46
N ALA A 103 -5.38 5.68 -7.26
CA ALA A 103 -5.53 4.86 -6.07
C ALA A 103 -6.59 3.75 -6.27
N ARG A 104 -7.76 4.10 -6.81
CA ARG A 104 -8.83 3.14 -7.09
C ARG A 104 -8.43 2.09 -8.12
N ALA A 105 -7.71 2.49 -9.17
CA ALA A 105 -7.20 1.55 -10.16
C ALA A 105 -6.18 0.57 -9.54
N TYR A 106 -5.27 1.09 -8.71
CA TYR A 106 -4.21 0.29 -8.07
C TYR A 106 -4.74 -0.64 -6.97
N LEU A 107 -5.81 -0.24 -6.29
CA LEU A 107 -6.54 -1.06 -5.31
C LEU A 107 -7.62 -1.95 -5.95
N GLY A 108 -7.86 -1.84 -7.26
CA GLY A 108 -9.04 -2.38 -7.94
C GLY A 108 -9.45 -3.82 -7.55
N PRO A 109 -8.52 -4.80 -7.55
CA PRO A 109 -8.84 -6.16 -7.13
C PRO A 109 -9.29 -6.31 -5.67
N ALA A 110 -8.83 -5.44 -4.77
CA ALA A 110 -9.24 -5.40 -3.37
C ALA A 110 -10.56 -4.63 -3.14
N LEU A 111 -11.01 -3.85 -4.13
CA LEU A 111 -12.27 -3.10 -4.09
C LEU A 111 -13.46 -3.86 -4.70
N SER A 112 -13.20 -5.01 -5.34
CA SER A 112 -14.19 -5.83 -6.06
C SER A 112 -14.83 -6.88 -5.17
#